data_AF-A0AA37JX93-F1
#
_entry.id   AF-A0AA37JX93-F1
#
_cell.length_a   1.000
_cell.length_b   1.000
_cell.length_c   1.000
_cell.angle_alpha   90.00
_cell.angle_beta   90.00
_cell.angle_gamma   90.00
#
_symmetry.space_group_name_H-M   'P 1'
#
loop_
_entity.id
_entity.type
_entity.pdbx_description
1 polymer ?
#
loop_
_entity_poly.entity_id
_entity_poly.type
_entity_poly.pdbx_seq_one_letter_code
_entity_poly.pdbx_strand_id
1 'polypeptide(L)' 'MTLDQIEKLDKDMLVPADIYEYLDTDPNTLRWQAQNEPEKLGFPVIVTKSRVKIPKEGFVFYCRFGRPIIFTGKEAPA' A
#
# COMPACT_ATOMS: atom_id res chain seq x y z
N MET A 1 -7.28 7.89 12.12
CA MET A 1 -6.43 6.76 12.56
C MET A 1 -4.95 7.06 12.28
N THR A 2 -4.02 6.67 13.16
CA THR A 2 -2.57 6.88 12.98
C THR A 2 -1.86 5.62 12.45
N LEU A 3 -0.63 5.77 11.95
CA LEU A 3 0.17 4.64 11.48
C LEU A 3 0.46 3.61 12.59
N ASP A 4 0.76 4.08 13.81
CA ASP A 4 1.01 3.20 14.95
C ASP A 4 -0.24 2.43 15.39
N GLN A 5 -1.44 2.98 15.16
CA GLN A 5 -2.70 2.28 15.39
C GLN A 5 -2.92 1.18 14.35
N ILE A 6 -2.57 1.44 13.09
CA ILE A 6 -2.67 0.46 12.00
C ILE A 6 -1.73 -0.73 12.25
N GLU A 7 -0.51 -0.47 12.73
CA GLU A 7 0.48 -1.50 13.03
C GLU A 7 0.01 -2.47 14.14
N LYS A 8 -0.69 -1.92 15.15
CA LYS A 8 -1.28 -2.67 16.27
C LYS A 8 -2.52 -3.49 15.92
N LEU A 9 -3.07 -3.37 14.71
CA LEU A 9 -4.19 -4.21 14.28
C LEU A 9 -3.75 -5.68 14.21
N ASP A 10 -4.54 -6.57 14.81
CA ASP A 10 -4.36 -8.02 14.76
C ASP A 10 -4.85 -8.58 13.39
N LYS A 11 -4.22 -8.10 12.33
CA LYS A 11 -4.51 -8.44 10.93
C LYS A 11 -3.22 -8.38 10.11
N ASP A 12 -3.01 -9.40 9.28
CA ASP A 12 -1.92 -9.37 8.29
C ASP A 12 -2.29 -8.60 7.02
N MET A 13 -3.59 -8.55 6.72
CA MET A 13 -4.15 -7.95 5.52
C MET A 13 -5.16 -6.87 5.89
N LEU A 14 -4.88 -5.65 5.49
CA LEU A 14 -5.74 -4.49 5.62
C LEU A 14 -6.72 -4.42 4.44
N VAL A 15 -7.88 -3.85 4.67
CA VAL A 15 -8.78 -3.38 3.60
C VAL A 15 -8.69 -1.86 3.46
N PRO A 16 -9.14 -1.28 2.33
CA PRO A 16 -9.24 0.18 2.18
C PRO A 16 -9.91 0.90 3.36
N ALA A 17 -10.95 0.29 3.96
CA ALA A 17 -11.62 0.83 5.14
C ALA A 17 -10.77 0.80 6.44
N ASP A 18 -9.65 0.08 6.46
CA ASP A 18 -8.71 0.09 7.58
C ASP A 18 -7.63 1.19 7.41
N ILE A 19 -7.54 1.91 6.29
CA ILE A 19 -6.48 2.92 6.06
C ILE A 19 -6.98 4.25 5.50
N TYR A 20 -8.26 4.34 5.16
CA TYR A 20 -8.87 5.52 4.52
C TYR A 20 -8.69 6.81 5.33
N GLU A 21 -8.83 6.75 6.67
CA GLU A 21 -8.61 7.91 7.54
C GLU A 21 -7.15 8.36 7.58
N TYR A 22 -6.20 7.43 7.45
CA TYR A 22 -4.78 7.76 7.47
C TYR A 22 -4.34 8.41 6.15
N LEU A 23 -4.93 7.97 5.04
CA LEU A 23 -4.68 8.53 3.70
C LEU A 23 -5.55 9.75 3.37
N ASP A 24 -6.44 10.15 4.27
CA ASP A 24 -7.43 11.23 4.06
C ASP A 24 -8.16 11.09 2.71
N THR A 25 -8.62 9.87 2.42
CA THR A 25 -9.17 9.48 1.10
C THR A 25 -10.39 8.58 1.26
N ASP A 26 -11.33 8.65 0.33
CA ASP A 26 -12.50 7.75 0.30
C ASP A 26 -12.11 6.28 0.00
N PRO A 27 -12.62 5.29 0.75
CA PRO A 27 -12.32 3.88 0.51
C PRO A 27 -12.65 3.40 -0.90
N ASN A 28 -13.68 3.92 -1.56
CA ASN A 28 -14.05 3.52 -2.93
C ASN A 28 -13.09 4.12 -3.95
N THR A 29 -12.64 5.36 -3.76
CA THR A 29 -11.58 5.95 -4.58
C THR A 29 -10.31 5.11 -4.50
N LEU A 30 -9.92 4.68 -3.30
CA LEU A 30 -8.77 3.80 -3.12
C LEU A 30 -8.97 2.43 -3.79
N ARG A 31 -10.18 1.88 -3.75
CA ARG A 31 -10.51 0.63 -4.48
C ARG A 31 -10.40 0.81 -5.99
N TRP A 32 -10.96 1.90 -6.51
CA TRP A 32 -10.91 2.21 -7.93
C TRP A 32 -9.46 2.37 -8.40
N GLN A 33 -8.64 3.11 -7.64
CA GLN A 33 -7.24 3.29 -7.97
C GLN A 33 -6.46 1.97 -7.89
N ALA A 34 -6.69 1.14 -6.86
CA ALA A 34 -6.04 -0.17 -6.77
C ALA A 34 -6.41 -1.12 -7.92
N GLN A 35 -7.63 -1.01 -8.46
CA GLN A 35 -8.08 -1.85 -9.58
C GLN A 35 -7.56 -1.37 -10.93
N ASN A 36 -7.50 -0.06 -11.16
CA ASN A 36 -7.16 0.50 -12.47
C ASN A 36 -5.68 0.86 -12.60
N GLU A 37 -5.06 1.35 -11.53
CA GLU A 37 -3.72 1.94 -11.52
C GLU A 37 -2.95 1.59 -10.23
N PRO A 38 -2.79 0.30 -9.88
CA PRO A 38 -2.15 -0.13 -8.63
C PRO A 38 -0.70 0.36 -8.48
N GLU A 39 0.03 0.54 -9.58
CA GLU A 39 1.40 1.03 -9.61
C GLU A 39 1.55 2.46 -9.08
N LYS A 40 0.48 3.26 -9.10
CA LYS A 40 0.51 4.64 -8.60
C LYS A 40 0.43 4.74 -7.07
N LEU A 41 -0.08 3.70 -6.40
CA LEU A 41 -0.22 3.68 -4.94
C LEU A 41 1.14 3.66 -4.22
N GLY A 42 2.17 3.09 -4.84
CA GLY A 42 3.53 3.04 -4.30
C GLY A 42 3.76 1.98 -3.21
N PHE A 43 2.71 1.31 -2.75
CA PHE A 43 2.75 0.19 -1.80
C PHE A 43 2.09 -1.06 -2.40
N PRO A 44 2.41 -2.28 -1.91
CA PRO A 44 1.84 -3.50 -2.46
C PRO A 44 0.33 -3.58 -2.21
N VAL A 45 -0.41 -3.97 -3.25
CA VAL A 45 -1.85 -4.26 -3.19
C VAL A 45 -2.15 -5.59 -3.89
N ILE A 46 -3.11 -6.33 -3.35
CA ILE A 46 -3.61 -7.58 -3.92
C ILE A 46 -5.07 -7.35 -4.30
N VAL A 47 -5.36 -7.47 -5.60
CA VAL A 47 -6.72 -7.33 -6.14
C VAL A 47 -7.26 -8.71 -6.50
N THR A 48 -8.43 -9.06 -5.96
CA THR A 48 -9.13 -10.32 -6.23
C THR A 48 -10.57 -10.02 -6.64
N LYS A 49 -10.84 -9.99 -7.94
CA LYS A 49 -12.09 -9.47 -8.52
C LYS A 49 -12.38 -8.06 -7.98
N SER A 50 -13.43 -7.91 -7.17
CA SER A 50 -13.82 -6.64 -6.56
C SER A 50 -13.15 -6.35 -5.22
N ARG A 51 -12.44 -7.33 -4.63
CA ARG A 51 -11.83 -7.16 -3.31
C ARG A 51 -10.39 -6.67 -3.43
N VAL A 52 -10.07 -5.67 -2.61
CA VAL A 52 -8.71 -5.14 -2.46
C VAL A 52 -8.22 -5.49 -1.06
N LYS A 53 -7.03 -6.12 -1.00
CA LYS A 53 -6.31 -6.45 0.22
C LYS A 53 -4.94 -5.79 0.16
N ILE A 54 -4.47 -5.30 1.30
CA ILE A 54 -3.23 -4.53 1.41
C ILE A 54 -2.39 -5.21 2.49
N PRO A 55 -1.22 -5.78 2.18
CA PRO A 55 -0.35 -6.35 3.21
C PRO A 55 0.03 -5.27 4.23
N LYS A 56 -0.26 -5.52 5.52
CA LYS A 56 -0.05 -4.53 6.60
C LYS A 56 1.40 -4.06 6.64
N GLU A 57 2.33 -5.02 6.71
CA GLU A 57 3.77 -4.73 6.77
C GLU A 57 4.27 -3.94 5.56
N GLY A 58 3.78 -4.26 4.36
CA GLY A 58 4.14 -3.55 3.14
C GLY A 58 3.65 -2.09 3.13
N PHE A 59 2.44 -1.86 3.63
CA PHE A 59 1.89 -0.52 3.79
C PHE A 59 2.64 0.30 4.85
N VAL A 60 2.85 -0.27 6.04
CA VAL A 60 3.56 0.39 7.14
C VAL A 60 4.99 0.73 6.73
N PHE A 61 5.70 -0.20 6.09
CA PHE A 61 7.04 0.03 5.56
C PHE A 61 7.07 1.21 4.58
N TYR A 62 6.16 1.24 3.61
CA TYR A 62 6.07 2.34 2.65
C TYR A 62 5.85 3.70 3.33
N CYS A 63 4.95 3.77 4.31
CA CYS A 63 4.68 5.02 5.02
C CYS A 63 5.84 5.47 5.92
N ARG A 64 6.64 4.55 6.47
CA ARG A 64 7.80 4.89 7.32
C ARG A 64 9.06 5.22 6.53
N PHE A 65 9.36 4.45 5.48
CA PHE A 65 10.65 4.47 4.80
C PHE A 65 10.56 4.92 3.32
N GLY A 66 9.35 5.06 2.77
CA GLY A 66 9.13 5.44 1.38
C GLY A 66 9.21 4.27 0.39
N ARG A 67 9.41 4.57 -0.90
CA ARG A 67 9.58 3.55 -1.93
C ARG A 67 10.91 2.84 -1.74
N PRO A 68 10.96 1.50 -1.71
CA PRO A 68 12.24 0.79 -1.72
C PRO A 68 13.00 1.17 -2.98
N ILE A 69 14.22 1.70 -2.81
CA ILE A 69 15.14 1.98 -3.92
C ILE A 69 15.58 0.62 -4.45
N ILE A 70 14.91 0.15 -5.50
CA ILE A 70 15.41 -1.00 -6.26
C ILE A 70 16.65 -0.47 -6.98
N PHE A 71 17.84 -0.88 -6.53
CA PHE A 71 19.05 -0.74 -7.32
C PHE A 71 18.85 -1.58 -8.58
N THR A 72 18.33 -0.95 -9.64
CA THR A 72 18.41 -1.52 -10.97
C THR A 72 19.89 -1.45 -11.33
N GLY A 73 20.56 -2.59 -11.26
CA GLY A 73 21.91 -2.76 -11.77
C GLY A 73 21.90 -2.46 -13.26
N LYS A 74 21.98 -1.18 -13.63
CA LYS A 74 22.44 -0.78 -14.95
C LYS A 74 23.93 -1.02 -14.90
N GLU A 75 24.36 -2.11 -15.54
CA GLU A 75 25.77 -2.45 -15.70
C GLU A 75 26.57 -1.18 -16.03
N ALA A 76 27.65 -0.97 -15.28
CA ALA A 76 28.59 0.09 -15.56
C ALA A 76 29.09 -0.09 -17.01
N PRO A 77 29.11 0.96 -17.84
CA PRO A 77 29.78 0.86 -19.13
C PRO A 77 31.25 0.51 -18.89
N ALA A 78 31.70 -0.53 -19.60
CA ALA A 78 33.07 -1.06 -19.58
C ALA A 78 34.12 -0.02 -19.97
#